data_AF-A0A534ULF0-F1
#
_entry.id   AF-A0A534ULF0-F1
#
_cell.length_a   1.000
_cell.length_b   1.000
_cell.length_c   1.000
_cell.angle_alpha   90.00
_cell.angle_beta   90.00
_cell.angle_gamma   90.00
#
_symmetry.space_group_name_H-M   'P 1'
#
loop_
_entity.id
_entity.type
_entity.pdbx_description
1 polymer ?
#
loop_
_entity_poly.entity_id
_entity_poly.type
_entity_poly.pdbx_seq_one_letter_code
_entity_poly.pdbx_strand_id
1 'polypeptide(L)'
;MGRWDRILDRKPQELKDYVLDKVADQLVDDLRHFPPRIEEWLDSNLEARYANVLSRLGRPQLDTYRVACELAREEMLREYELIDRFCRSEEYRRLLSDELEQQTAHFITRYLVDSALAFQEHAQGKFRRRDLVTLIEKVEDRLLRGYRLRL
;
A
#
# COMPACT_ATOMS: atom_id res chain seq x y z
N MET A 1 -35.93 14.44 -7.87
CA MET A 1 -34.60 14.55 -7.23
C MET A 1 -33.57 14.80 -8.32
N GLY A 2 -33.07 16.03 -8.37
CA GLY A 2 -32.08 16.47 -9.34
C GLY A 2 -30.69 15.92 -9.03
N ARG A 3 -29.80 16.01 -10.03
CA ARG A 3 -28.38 15.63 -9.93
C ARG A 3 -27.66 16.28 -8.74
N TRP A 4 -28.07 17.50 -8.38
CA TRP A 4 -27.44 18.32 -7.35
C TRP A 4 -27.96 18.03 -5.93
N ASP A 5 -29.21 17.57 -5.78
CA ASP A 5 -29.81 17.21 -4.48
C ASP A 5 -28.98 16.10 -3.80
N ARG A 6 -28.55 15.10 -4.58
CA ARG A 6 -27.70 13.98 -4.09
C ARG A 6 -26.33 14.41 -3.58
N ILE A 7 -25.85 15.59 -3.98
CA ILE A 7 -24.55 16.13 -3.55
C ILE A 7 -24.74 16.92 -2.26
N LEU A 8 -25.84 17.68 -2.16
CA LEU A 8 -26.20 18.46 -0.97
C LEU A 8 -26.60 17.57 0.21
N ASP A 9 -27.17 16.39 -0.06
CA ASP A 9 -27.53 15.40 0.97
C ASP A 9 -26.31 14.68 1.58
N ARG A 10 -25.10 14.85 1.03
CA ARG A 10 -23.89 14.24 1.59
C ARG A 10 -23.38 15.04 2.78
N LYS A 11 -23.01 14.33 3.85
CA LYS A 11 -22.31 14.96 4.98
C LYS A 11 -20.99 15.59 4.50
N PRO A 12 -20.63 16.78 5.00
CA PRO A 12 -19.31 17.36 4.77
C PRO A 12 -18.22 16.36 5.14
N GLN A 13 -17.24 16.18 4.25
CA GLN A 13 -16.07 15.36 4.52
C GLN A 13 -15.03 16.20 5.25
N GLU A 14 -14.39 15.62 6.28
CA GLU A 14 -13.23 16.22 6.93
C GLU A 14 -12.10 16.43 5.91
N LEU A 15 -11.47 17.60 5.88
CA LEU A 15 -10.41 17.92 4.91
C LEU A 15 -9.27 16.89 4.95
N LYS A 16 -8.95 16.38 6.14
CA LYS A 16 -7.94 15.31 6.30
C LYS A 16 -8.33 14.04 5.56
N ASP A 17 -9.58 13.59 5.73
CA ASP A 17 -10.07 12.38 5.10
C ASP A 17 -10.11 12.50 3.57
N TYR A 18 -10.51 13.68 3.07
CA TYR A 18 -10.44 14.00 1.64
C TYR A 18 -9.00 13.92 1.09
N VAL A 19 -8.03 14.48 1.81
CA VAL A 19 -6.61 14.42 1.41
C VAL A 19 -6.13 12.97 1.40
N LEU A 20 -6.44 12.17 2.42
CA LEU A 20 -6.10 10.75 2.45
C LEU A 20 -6.72 9.98 1.28
N ASP A 21 -7.96 10.30 0.89
CA ASP A 21 -8.60 9.70 -0.28
C ASP A 21 -7.85 10.03 -1.58
N LYS A 22 -7.37 11.28 -1.73
CA LYS A 22 -6.61 11.68 -2.92
C LYS A 22 -5.24 11.03 -3.01
N VAL A 23 -4.54 10.90 -1.88
CA VAL A 23 -3.27 10.18 -1.85
C VAL A 23 -3.51 8.69 -2.13
N ALA A 24 -4.56 8.08 -1.55
CA ALA A 24 -4.91 6.70 -1.84
C ALA A 24 -5.23 6.48 -3.33
N ASP A 25 -5.99 7.38 -3.96
CA ASP A 25 -6.31 7.31 -5.38
C ASP A 25 -5.04 7.29 -6.25
N GLN A 26 -4.04 8.13 -5.91
CA GLN A 26 -2.75 8.18 -6.63
C GLN A 26 -1.95 6.89 -6.45
N LEU A 27 -1.76 6.42 -5.21
CA LEU A 27 -0.99 5.19 -4.94
C LEU A 27 -1.62 3.97 -5.59
N VAL A 28 -2.95 3.91 -5.65
CA VAL A 28 -3.68 2.83 -6.32
C VAL A 28 -3.47 2.90 -7.83
N ASP A 29 -3.45 4.09 -8.42
CA ASP A 29 -3.19 4.25 -9.86
C ASP A 29 -1.77 3.78 -10.19
N ASP A 30 -0.78 4.17 -9.39
CA ASP A 30 0.62 3.75 -9.55
C ASP A 30 0.74 2.21 -9.43
N LEU A 31 0.08 1.60 -8.44
CA LEU A 31 0.10 0.15 -8.25
C LEU A 31 -0.68 -0.63 -9.33
N ARG A 32 -1.68 -0.02 -9.97
CA ARG A 32 -2.37 -0.58 -11.15
C ARG A 32 -1.51 -0.47 -12.40
N HIS A 33 -0.66 0.55 -12.50
CA HIS A 33 0.35 0.71 -13.54
C HIS A 33 1.68 0.10 -13.10
N PHE A 34 1.64 -1.18 -12.73
CA PHE A 34 2.80 -1.87 -12.18
C PHE A 34 3.92 -2.10 -13.22
N PRO A 35 5.20 -1.93 -12.86
CA PRO A 35 5.68 -1.44 -11.56
C PRO A 35 5.47 0.07 -11.37
N PRO A 36 5.10 0.53 -10.16
CA PRO A 36 5.02 1.95 -9.85
C PRO A 36 6.37 2.63 -10.14
N ARG A 37 6.32 3.87 -10.63
CA ARG A 37 7.54 4.65 -10.90
C ARG A 37 8.22 5.00 -9.58
N ILE A 38 9.52 4.78 -9.52
CA ILE A 38 10.40 5.21 -8.43
C ILE A 38 11.26 6.33 -8.99
N GLU A 39 11.13 7.53 -8.42
CA GLU A 39 11.86 8.71 -8.89
C GLU A 39 13.35 8.63 -8.52
N GLU A 40 13.66 8.14 -7.32
CA GLU A 40 15.03 8.04 -6.83
C GLU A 40 15.20 6.77 -5.97
N TRP A 41 16.23 5.99 -6.29
CA TRP A 41 16.66 4.86 -5.46
C TRP A 41 17.70 5.33 -4.45
N LEU A 42 17.56 4.89 -3.20
CA LEU A 42 18.52 5.21 -2.14
C LEU A 42 19.93 4.68 -2.42
N ASP A 43 20.03 3.50 -3.04
CA ASP A 43 21.29 2.91 -3.50
C ASP A 43 21.07 1.87 -4.63
N SER A 44 22.15 1.53 -5.33
CA SER A 44 22.14 0.58 -6.45
C SER A 44 21.92 -0.88 -6.04
N ASN A 45 22.21 -1.25 -4.79
CA ASN A 45 21.96 -2.61 -4.30
C ASN A 45 20.46 -2.85 -4.13
N LEU A 46 19.73 -1.82 -3.71
CA LEU A 46 18.29 -1.86 -3.55
C LEU A 46 17.57 -1.97 -4.89
N GLU A 47 18.01 -1.22 -5.89
CA GLU A 47 17.52 -1.35 -7.26
C GLU A 47 17.79 -2.78 -7.81
N ALA A 48 19.02 -3.27 -7.65
CA ALA A 48 19.40 -4.62 -8.07
C ALA A 48 18.56 -5.71 -7.37
N ARG A 49 18.25 -5.54 -6.08
CA ARG A 49 17.42 -6.47 -5.30
C ARG A 49 16.02 -6.64 -5.91
N TYR A 50 15.47 -5.60 -6.52
CA TYR A 50 14.13 -5.63 -7.11
C TYR A 50 14.12 -5.70 -8.64
N ALA A 51 15.27 -5.92 -9.29
CA ALA A 51 15.38 -5.99 -10.74
C ALA A 51 14.38 -6.99 -11.38
N ASN A 52 14.18 -8.16 -10.76
CA ASN A 52 13.21 -9.15 -11.22
C ASN A 52 11.76 -8.68 -11.09
N VAL A 53 11.44 -7.94 -10.01
CA VAL A 53 10.12 -7.36 -9.80
C VAL A 53 9.85 -6.25 -10.83
N LEU A 54 10.84 -5.40 -11.10
CA LEU A 54 10.73 -4.29 -12.05
C LEU A 54 10.62 -4.76 -13.51
N SER A 55 11.19 -5.92 -13.82
CA SER A 55 11.16 -6.52 -15.17
C SER A 55 10.04 -7.54 -15.37
N ARG A 56 9.20 -7.78 -14.34
CA ARG A 56 8.14 -8.80 -14.43
C ARG A 56 7.16 -8.51 -15.56
N LEU A 57 6.67 -9.57 -16.19
CA LEU A 57 5.61 -9.49 -17.18
C LEU A 57 4.25 -9.62 -16.49
N GLY A 58 3.42 -8.59 -16.62
CA GLY A 58 2.07 -8.58 -16.07
C GLY A 58 2.00 -8.20 -14.58
N ARG A 59 0.77 -8.09 -14.09
CA ARG A 59 0.48 -7.60 -12.74
C ARG A 59 0.75 -8.68 -11.67
N PRO A 60 1.10 -8.26 -10.44
CA PRO A 60 1.09 -9.11 -9.25
C PRO A 60 -0.24 -9.82 -9.04
N GLN A 61 -0.19 -10.98 -8.40
CA GLN A 61 -1.39 -11.69 -7.97
C GLN A 61 -2.14 -10.90 -6.87
N LEU A 62 -3.44 -11.17 -6.73
CA LEU A 62 -4.26 -10.49 -5.73
C LEU A 62 -3.74 -10.71 -4.31
N ASP A 63 -3.26 -11.93 -4.02
CA ASP A 63 -2.66 -12.27 -2.73
C ASP A 63 -1.38 -11.48 -2.44
N THR A 64 -0.59 -11.16 -3.45
CA THR A 64 0.61 -10.33 -3.32
C THR A 64 0.27 -8.92 -2.87
N TYR A 65 -0.74 -8.29 -3.49
CA TYR A 65 -1.23 -6.98 -3.05
C TYR A 65 -1.81 -7.03 -1.64
N ARG A 66 -2.54 -8.10 -1.33
CA ARG A 66 -3.15 -8.31 -0.02
C ARG A 66 -2.11 -8.43 1.09
N VAL A 67 -1.12 -9.28 0.90
CA VAL A 67 0.00 -9.44 1.83
C VAL A 67 0.76 -8.12 1.96
N ALA A 68 1.07 -7.45 0.86
CA ALA A 68 1.83 -6.20 0.90
C ALA A 68 1.10 -5.06 1.64
N CYS A 69 -0.22 -4.92 1.44
CA CYS A 69 -1.02 -3.93 2.16
C CYS A 69 -1.06 -4.23 3.67
N GLU A 70 -1.18 -5.51 4.03
CA GLU A 70 -1.17 -5.92 5.43
C GLU A 70 0.19 -5.66 6.08
N LEU A 71 1.29 -6.07 5.44
CA LEU A 71 2.63 -5.76 5.93
C LEU A 71 2.85 -4.24 6.08
N ALA A 72 2.42 -3.44 5.10
CA ALA A 72 2.57 -1.99 5.17
C ALA A 72 1.76 -1.36 6.33
N ARG A 73 0.60 -1.93 6.68
CA ARG A 73 -0.14 -1.50 7.88
C ARG A 73 0.64 -1.80 9.15
N GLU A 74 1.14 -3.02 9.29
CA GLU A 74 1.86 -3.43 10.49
C GLU A 74 3.19 -2.68 10.64
N GLU A 75 3.85 -2.32 9.53
CA GLU A 75 5.01 -1.42 9.50
C GLU A 75 4.65 0.00 9.99
N MET A 76 3.47 0.50 9.60
CA MET A 76 2.95 1.75 10.14
C MET A 76 2.61 1.63 11.63
N LEU A 77 2.16 0.47 12.11
CA LEU A 77 1.92 0.24 13.54
C LEU A 77 3.20 -0.05 14.33
N ARG A 78 4.31 -0.38 13.64
CA ARG A 78 5.59 -0.85 14.19
C ARG A 78 5.50 -2.23 14.85
N GLU A 79 4.61 -3.08 14.35
CA GLU A 79 4.41 -4.45 14.83
C GLU A 79 5.40 -5.43 14.18
N TYR A 80 6.71 -5.15 14.32
CA TYR A 80 7.77 -5.88 13.63
C TYR A 80 7.84 -7.35 14.03
N GLU A 81 7.53 -7.69 15.29
CA GLU A 81 7.48 -9.09 15.74
C GLU A 81 6.36 -9.89 15.06
N LEU A 82 5.23 -9.24 14.76
CA LEU A 82 4.11 -9.84 14.06
C LEU A 82 4.47 -10.09 12.59
N ILE A 83 5.08 -9.10 11.95
CA ILE A 83 5.61 -9.20 10.57
C ILE A 83 6.60 -10.35 10.46
N ASP A 84 7.59 -10.41 11.35
CA ASP A 84 8.62 -11.44 11.34
C ASP A 84 8.03 -12.84 11.52
N ARG A 85 7.08 -12.98 12.44
CA ARG A 85 6.39 -14.26 12.68
C ARG A 85 5.59 -14.68 11.45
N PHE A 86 4.86 -13.75 10.84
CA PHE A 86 4.06 -14.03 9.66
C PHE A 86 4.93 -14.41 8.46
N CYS A 87 6.01 -13.67 8.17
CA CYS A 87 6.92 -13.99 7.06
C CYS A 87 7.56 -15.38 7.16
N ARG A 88 7.70 -15.94 8.38
CA ARG A 88 8.23 -17.29 8.61
C ARG A 88 7.16 -18.39 8.56
N SER A 89 5.88 -18.02 8.58
CA SER A 89 4.76 -18.95 8.64
C SER A 89 4.59 -19.77 7.35
N GLU A 90 3.87 -20.88 7.46
CA GLU A 90 3.41 -21.63 6.28
C GLU A 90 2.31 -20.88 5.52
N GLU A 91 1.56 -20.01 6.20
CA GLU A 91 0.55 -19.18 5.56
C GLU A 91 1.16 -18.19 4.57
N TYR A 92 2.23 -17.50 4.95
CA TYR A 92 2.97 -16.62 4.03
C TYR A 92 3.43 -17.36 2.77
N ARG A 93 4.01 -18.55 2.94
CA ARG A 93 4.46 -19.41 1.82
C ARG A 93 3.29 -19.93 0.97
N ARG A 94 2.12 -20.13 1.57
CA ARG A 94 0.89 -20.56 0.86
C ARG A 94 0.26 -19.42 0.06
N LEU A 95 0.30 -18.20 0.59
CA LEU A 95 -0.25 -17.01 -0.06
C LEU A 95 0.63 -16.50 -1.20
N LEU A 96 1.95 -16.62 -1.07
CA LEU A 96 2.92 -16.16 -2.07
C LEU A 96 3.60 -17.36 -2.72
N SER A 97 3.08 -17.76 -3.88
CA SER A 97 3.35 -19.02 -4.57
C SER A 97 4.82 -19.27 -4.93
N ASP A 98 5.59 -18.21 -5.13
CA ASP A 98 6.98 -18.27 -5.57
C ASP A 98 7.79 -17.08 -5.03
N GLU A 99 9.10 -17.13 -5.27
CA GLU A 99 10.03 -16.10 -4.83
C GLU A 99 9.77 -14.73 -5.48
N LEU A 100 9.28 -14.70 -6.73
CA LEU A 100 8.98 -13.44 -7.40
C LEU A 100 7.79 -12.74 -6.74
N GLU A 101 6.73 -13.47 -6.38
CA GLU A 101 5.60 -12.90 -5.63
C GLU A 101 6.00 -12.48 -4.21
N GLN A 102 6.91 -13.21 -3.55
CA GLN A 102 7.49 -12.78 -2.27
C GLN A 102 8.28 -11.48 -2.39
N GLN A 103 9.20 -11.39 -3.36
CA GLN A 103 9.95 -10.17 -3.62
C GLN A 103 9.03 -9.01 -4.03
N THR A 104 7.97 -9.30 -4.80
CA THR A 104 6.97 -8.31 -5.21
C THR A 104 6.17 -7.80 -4.01
N ALA A 105 5.75 -8.67 -3.09
CA ALA A 105 5.05 -8.25 -1.88
C ALA A 105 5.93 -7.33 -1.02
N HIS A 106 7.20 -7.67 -0.83
CA HIS A 106 8.16 -6.82 -0.11
C HIS A 106 8.39 -5.47 -0.82
N PHE A 107 8.49 -5.49 -2.15
CA PHE A 107 8.63 -4.26 -2.94
C PHE A 107 7.42 -3.33 -2.77
N ILE A 108 6.19 -3.86 -2.91
CA ILE A 108 4.96 -3.07 -2.74
C ILE A 108 4.84 -2.56 -1.30
N THR A 109 5.15 -3.39 -0.31
CA THR A 109 5.17 -2.99 1.11
C THR A 109 6.06 -1.78 1.30
N ARG A 110 7.30 -1.86 0.81
CA ARG A 110 8.28 -0.77 0.90
C ARG A 110 7.79 0.48 0.18
N TYR A 111 7.32 0.35 -1.06
CA TYR A 111 6.80 1.47 -1.84
C TYR A 111 5.67 2.19 -1.10
N LEU A 112 4.72 1.45 -0.51
CA LEU A 112 3.62 2.02 0.26
C LEU A 112 4.09 2.73 1.53
N VAL A 113 5.02 2.12 2.28
CA VAL A 113 5.61 2.70 3.50
C VAL A 113 6.37 3.99 3.18
N ASP A 114 7.28 3.94 2.22
CA ASP A 114 8.11 5.06 1.81
C ASP A 114 7.23 6.22 1.31
N SER A 115 6.22 5.92 0.49
CA SER A 115 5.26 6.92 -0.02
C SER A 115 4.41 7.55 1.10
N ALA A 116 3.94 6.75 2.06
CA ALA A 116 3.15 7.25 3.19
C ALA A 116 4.00 8.15 4.10
N LEU A 117 5.26 7.80 4.35
CA LEU A 117 6.19 8.61 5.14
C LEU A 117 6.57 9.91 4.42
N ALA A 118 6.87 9.85 3.13
CA ALA A 118 7.16 11.04 2.31
C ALA A 118 5.96 12.00 2.30
N PHE A 119 4.74 11.48 2.15
CA PHE A 119 3.52 12.27 2.28
C PHE A 119 3.39 12.92 3.67
N GLN A 120 3.65 12.17 4.75
CA GLN A 120 3.58 12.70 6.11
C GLN A 120 4.56 13.86 6.33
N GLU A 121 5.79 13.70 5.84
CA GLU A 121 6.84 14.72 5.89
C GLU A 121 6.44 15.97 5.11
N HIS A 122 5.97 15.80 3.85
CA HIS A 122 5.49 16.90 3.02
C HIS A 122 4.30 17.64 3.66
N ALA A 123 3.43 16.91 4.34
CA ALA A 123 2.30 17.47 5.07
C ALA A 123 2.69 18.12 6.42
N GLN A 124 3.99 18.24 6.72
CA GLN A 124 4.55 18.90 7.90
C GLN A 124 3.94 18.38 9.23
N GLY A 125 3.76 17.05 9.33
CA GLY A 125 3.29 16.40 10.56
C GLY A 125 1.79 16.60 10.86
N LYS A 126 0.99 17.14 9.93
CA LYS A 126 -0.48 17.27 10.07
C LYS A 126 -1.19 15.91 10.17
N PHE A 127 -0.55 14.86 9.67
CA PHE A 127 -1.01 13.48 9.71
C PHE A 127 -0.17 12.69 10.71
N ARG A 128 -0.83 11.91 11.56
CA ARG A 128 -0.23 11.01 12.54
C ARG A 128 -0.08 9.63 11.93
N ARG A 129 0.65 8.75 12.62
CA ARG A 129 0.87 7.37 12.19
C ARG A 129 -0.44 6.58 11.97
N ARG A 130 -1.45 6.80 12.84
CA ARG A 130 -2.80 6.22 12.65
C ARG A 130 -3.51 6.70 11.38
N ASP A 131 -3.24 7.93 10.95
CA ASP A 131 -3.78 8.44 9.68
C ASP A 131 -3.10 7.74 8.49
N LEU A 132 -1.82 7.38 8.61
CA LEU A 132 -1.12 6.58 7.59
C LEU A 132 -1.63 5.13 7.54
N VAL A 133 -1.96 4.52 8.67
CA VAL A 133 -2.66 3.22 8.67
C VAL A 133 -3.97 3.33 7.90
N THR A 134 -4.75 4.39 8.16
CA THR A 134 -6.01 4.66 7.43
C THR A 134 -5.77 4.86 5.94
N LEU A 135 -4.66 5.51 5.54
CA LEU A 135 -4.24 5.63 4.15
C LEU A 135 -4.04 4.26 3.51
N ILE A 136 -3.32 3.35 4.17
CA ILE A 136 -3.08 1.99 3.64
C ILE A 136 -4.39 1.20 3.55
N GLU A 137 -5.31 1.33 4.51
CA GLU A 137 -6.64 0.71 4.43
C GLU A 137 -7.45 1.22 3.23
N LYS A 138 -7.39 2.53 2.97
CA LYS A 138 -8.02 3.16 1.80
C LYS A 138 -7.43 2.64 0.48
N VAL A 139 -6.13 2.38 0.43
CA VAL A 139 -5.44 1.76 -0.72
C VAL A 139 -5.89 0.31 -0.89
N GLU A 140 -5.86 -0.47 0.19
CA GLU A 140 -6.29 -1.88 0.21
C GLU A 140 -7.73 -2.01 -0.34
N ASP A 141 -8.65 -1.17 0.11
CA ASP A 141 -10.05 -1.21 -0.30
C ASP A 141 -10.25 -0.98 -1.79
N ARG A 142 -9.49 -0.04 -2.37
CA ARG A 142 -9.56 0.30 -3.79
C ARG A 142 -8.88 -0.75 -4.67
N LEU A 143 -7.88 -1.44 -4.16
CA LEU A 143 -7.19 -2.54 -4.88
C LEU A 143 -8.00 -3.83 -4.80
N LEU A 144 -8.49 -4.18 -3.61
CA LEU A 144 -8.96 -5.53 -3.30
C LEU A 144 -10.49 -5.65 -3.20
N ARG A 145 -11.23 -4.54 -3.19
CA ARG A 145 -12.70 -4.50 -3.17
C ARG A 145 -13.32 -5.41 -2.07
N GLY A 146 -12.68 -5.50 -0.91
CA GLY A 146 -13.13 -6.31 0.23
C GLY A 146 -12.41 -7.65 0.43
N TYR A 147 -11.49 -8.04 -0.47
CA TYR A 147 -10.63 -9.21 -0.28
C TYR A 147 -9.43 -8.90 0.63
N ARG A 148 -9.66 -8.81 1.94
CA ARG A 148 -8.65 -8.38 2.92
C ARG A 148 -7.96 -9.56 3.63
N LEU A 149 -6.77 -9.31 4.16
CA LEU A 149 -6.04 -10.17 5.12
C LEU A 149 -5.83 -9.36 6.39
N ARG A 150 -5.79 -10.02 7.55
CA ARG A 150 -5.40 -9.44 8.84
C ARG A 150 -4.54 -10.47 9.58
N LEU A 151 -3.38 -10.05 10.11
CA LEU A 151 -2.44 -10.88 10.88
C LEU A 151 -2.90 -11.17 12.31
#